data_AF-A0A5K0WJE3-F1
#
_entry.id   AF-A0A5K0WJE3-F1
#
_cell.length_a   1.000
_cell.length_b   1.000
_cell.length_c   1.000
_cell.angle_alpha   90.00
_cell.angle_beta   90.00
_cell.angle_gamma   90.00
#
_symmetry.space_group_name_H-M   'P 1'
#
loop_
_entity.id
_entity.type
_entity.pdbx_description
1 polymer ?
#
loop_
_entity_poly.entity_id
_entity_poly.type
_entity_poly.pdbx_seq_one_letter_code
_entity_poly.pdbx_strand_id
1 'polypeptide(L)'
;CTESPEHDSRCFNCGSYNHSLKECPKPRDNVAVNNARKKHNSKRKTPLGPRLPTRYYQNSPGGKFDGIKPGVLGSETRQCLGIG
;
A
#
# COMPACT_ATOMS: atom_id res chain seq x y z
N CYS A 1 17.16 -21.11 -18.22
CA CYS A 1 15.86 -20.79 -17.59
C CYS A 1 15.99 -21.12 -16.12
N THR A 2 16.09 -20.11 -15.25
CA THR A 2 16.27 -20.34 -13.80
C THR A 2 14.90 -20.63 -13.20
N GLU A 3 14.67 -21.90 -12.87
CA GLU A 3 13.57 -22.35 -12.03
C GLU A 3 13.76 -21.72 -10.65
N SER A 4 13.17 -20.54 -10.45
CA SER A 4 13.06 -19.93 -9.13
C SER A 4 12.04 -20.79 -8.37
N PRO A 5 12.31 -21.27 -7.14
CA PRO A 5 11.29 -21.98 -6.40
C PRO A 5 10.16 -20.98 -6.17
N GLU A 6 9.09 -21.23 -6.91
CA GLU A 6 7.77 -20.65 -6.82
C GLU A 6 7.52 -20.27 -5.36
N HIS A 7 7.36 -18.98 -5.12
CA HIS A 7 7.10 -18.43 -3.80
C HIS A 7 5.64 -18.76 -3.43
N ASP A 8 5.32 -20.05 -3.40
CA ASP A 8 4.01 -20.57 -3.05
C ASP A 8 3.68 -20.05 -1.66
N SER A 9 2.57 -19.35 -1.58
CA SER A 9 2.15 -18.74 -0.32
C SER A 9 1.84 -19.85 0.66
N ARG A 10 2.76 -20.12 1.60
CA ARG A 10 2.54 -21.12 2.67
C ARG A 10 1.14 -21.01 3.24
N CYS A 11 0.53 -22.15 3.49
CA CYS A 11 -0.70 -22.25 4.25
C CYS A 11 -0.55 -21.54 5.60
N PHE A 12 -1.40 -20.55 5.87
CA PHE A 12 -1.37 -19.79 7.13
C PHE A 12 -1.83 -20.61 8.35
N ASN A 13 -2.43 -21.80 8.12
CA ASN A 13 -2.83 -22.71 9.19
C ASN A 13 -1.68 -23.61 9.64
N CYS A 14 -1.06 -24.34 8.71
CA CYS A 14 -0.10 -25.40 9.02
C CYS A 14 1.33 -25.14 8.52
N GLY A 15 1.55 -24.07 7.75
CA GLY A 15 2.87 -23.69 7.22
C GLY A 15 3.36 -24.47 6.00
N SER A 16 2.58 -25.43 5.48
CA SER A 16 2.93 -26.19 4.27
C SER A 16 2.88 -25.30 3.02
N TYR A 17 3.74 -25.58 2.05
CA TYR A 17 3.75 -24.93 0.74
C TYR A 17 2.83 -25.62 -0.28
N ASN A 18 2.23 -26.77 0.07
CA ASN A 18 1.49 -27.61 -0.89
C ASN A 18 0.02 -27.18 -1.10
N HIS A 19 -0.49 -26.22 -0.34
CA HIS A 19 -1.91 -25.81 -0.39
C HIS A 19 -2.16 -24.44 0.24
N SER A 20 -3.32 -23.86 -0.05
CA SER A 20 -3.79 -22.62 0.54
C SER A 20 -4.57 -22.84 1.86
N LEU A 21 -4.80 -21.78 2.64
CA LEU A 21 -5.57 -21.86 3.90
C LEU A 21 -6.97 -22.52 3.74
N LYS A 22 -7.60 -22.41 2.57
CA LYS A 22 -8.94 -22.97 2.30
C LYS A 22 -8.93 -24.48 2.10
N GLU A 23 -7.82 -25.01 1.61
CA GLU A 23 -7.63 -26.44 1.28
C GLU A 23 -6.89 -27.18 2.39
N CYS A 24 -6.69 -26.53 3.55
CA CYS A 24 -5.94 -27.15 4.62
C CYS A 24 -6.72 -28.34 5.20
N PRO A 25 -6.15 -29.56 5.18
CA PRO A 25 -6.81 -30.75 5.71
C PRO A 25 -6.87 -30.77 7.24
N LYS A 26 -6.09 -29.90 7.91
CA LYS A 26 -6.07 -29.76 9.37
C LYS A 26 -7.19 -28.83 9.82
N PRO A 27 -7.75 -29.04 11.02
CA PRO A 27 -8.70 -28.09 11.60
C PRO A 27 -8.09 -26.70 11.67
N ARG A 28 -8.95 -25.68 11.55
CA ARG A 28 -8.51 -24.29 11.48
C ARG A 28 -8.03 -23.79 12.84
N ASP A 29 -6.75 -23.49 12.94
CA ASP A 29 -6.12 -22.82 14.06
C ASP A 29 -6.07 -21.30 13.82
N ASN A 30 -6.95 -20.57 14.51
CA ASN A 30 -7.03 -19.12 14.40
C ASN A 30 -5.78 -18.40 14.96
N VAL A 31 -5.09 -18.98 15.95
CA VAL A 31 -3.89 -18.40 16.53
C VAL A 31 -2.74 -18.47 15.52
N ALA A 32 -2.54 -19.64 14.91
CA ALA A 32 -1.54 -19.83 13.85
C ALA A 32 -1.80 -18.88 12.66
N VAL A 33 -3.05 -18.80 12.19
CA VAL A 33 -3.45 -17.93 11.08
C VAL A 33 -3.20 -16.45 11.39
N ASN A 34 -3.56 -15.99 12.58
CA ASN A 34 -3.35 -14.60 12.96
C ASN A 34 -1.86 -14.25 13.09
N ASN A 35 -1.06 -15.16 13.63
CA ASN A 35 0.40 -15.00 13.68
C ASN A 35 1.03 -14.95 12.28
N ALA A 36 0.60 -15.83 11.37
CA ALA A 36 1.05 -15.82 9.98
C ALA A 36 0.68 -14.50 9.26
N ARG A 37 -0.55 -13.99 9.46
CA ARG A 37 -0.99 -12.68 8.93
C ARG A 37 -0.15 -11.53 9.45
N LYS A 38 0.14 -11.49 10.76
CA LYS A 38 1.00 -10.45 11.37
C LYS A 38 2.39 -10.46 10.73
N LYS A 39 3.02 -11.63 10.59
CA LYS A 39 4.35 -11.80 9.96
C LYS A 39 4.35 -11.39 8.48
N HIS A 40 3.30 -11.76 7.75
CA HIS A 40 3.18 -11.39 6.35
C HIS A 40 2.97 -9.88 6.17
N ASN A 41 2.15 -9.24 7.02
CA ASN A 41 1.95 -7.80 6.98
C ASN A 41 3.20 -7.02 7.39
N SER A 42 3.97 -7.50 8.38
CA SER A 42 5.24 -6.87 8.76
C SER A 42 6.28 -6.96 7.64
N LYS A 43 6.31 -8.06 6.87
CA LYS A 43 7.20 -8.21 5.70
C LYS A 43 6.78 -7.29 4.54
N ARG A 44 5.49 -6.96 4.41
CA ARG A 44 4.98 -5.98 3.43
C ARG A 44 5.26 -4.52 3.80
N LYS A 45 5.92 -4.22 4.92
CA LYS A 45 6.38 -2.86 5.25
C LYS A 45 7.64 -2.45 4.46
N THR A 46 7.76 -2.83 3.20
CA THR A 46 8.63 -2.09 2.27
C THR A 46 7.88 -0.81 1.88
N PRO A 47 8.47 0.39 2.03
CA PRO A 47 7.82 1.63 1.62
C PRO A 47 7.98 1.76 0.09
N LEU A 48 7.19 1.00 -0.68
CA LEU A 48 7.19 1.07 -2.13
C LEU A 48 5.74 1.12 -2.66
N GLY A 49 5.16 2.33 -2.68
CA GLY A 49 4.03 2.65 -3.57
C GLY A 49 2.60 2.50 -3.02
N PRO A 50 1.59 3.14 -3.65
CA PRO A 50 0.62 3.99 -2.97
C PRO A 50 -0.66 3.26 -2.57
N ARG A 51 -0.71 2.83 -1.31
CA ARG A 51 -1.94 2.90 -0.50
C ARG A 51 -1.89 4.05 0.52
N LEU A 52 -1.09 5.07 0.24
CA LEU A 52 -1.21 6.35 0.92
C LEU A 52 -2.43 7.07 0.30
N PRO A 53 -3.34 7.64 1.08
CA PRO A 53 -4.40 8.53 0.56
C PRO A 53 -3.82 9.75 -0.17
N THR A 54 -2.50 9.96 -0.11
CA THR A 54 -1.70 10.96 -0.82
C THR A 54 -1.70 10.87 -2.34
N ARG A 55 -2.35 9.90 -2.99
CA ARG A 55 -2.34 9.82 -4.46
C ARG A 55 -2.86 11.11 -5.12
N TYR A 56 -3.68 11.89 -4.39
CA TYR A 56 -4.25 13.15 -4.86
C TYR A 56 -3.74 14.40 -4.13
N TYR A 57 -3.14 14.26 -2.95
CA TYR A 57 -2.66 15.40 -2.17
C TYR A 57 -1.25 15.13 -1.66
N GLN A 58 -0.30 15.92 -2.13
CA GLN A 58 1.09 15.84 -1.71
C GLN A 58 1.36 17.00 -0.76
N ASN A 59 1.45 16.70 0.54
CA ASN A 59 1.88 17.66 1.56
C ASN A 59 3.40 17.85 1.49
N SER A 60 3.91 18.47 0.43
CA SER A 60 5.28 19.00 0.43
C SER A 60 5.29 20.41 1.04
N PRO A 61 6.33 20.80 1.80
CA PRO A 61 6.54 22.20 2.17
C PRO A 61 6.65 23.06 0.90
N GLY A 62 5.77 24.05 0.72
CA GLY A 62 5.65 24.82 -0.53
C GLY A 62 4.83 24.10 -1.60
N GLY A 63 3.78 23.37 -1.21
CA GLY A 63 2.96 22.52 -2.05
C GLY A 63 2.48 23.21 -3.34
N LYS A 64 2.29 22.42 -4.40
CA LYS A 64 1.87 22.88 -5.73
C LYS A 64 0.62 23.78 -5.74
N PHE A 65 -0.23 23.64 -4.72
CA PHE A 65 -1.48 24.39 -4.59
C PHE A 65 -1.44 25.48 -3.51
N ASP A 66 -0.28 25.77 -2.90
CA ASP A 66 -0.18 26.79 -1.83
C ASP A 66 -0.55 28.19 -2.31
N GLY A 67 -0.42 28.46 -3.62
CA GLY A 67 -0.86 29.70 -4.27
C GLY A 67 -2.35 29.77 -4.60
N ILE A 68 -3.13 28.73 -4.28
CA ILE A 68 -4.58 28.67 -4.50
C ILE A 68 -5.26 28.61 -3.13
N LYS A 69 -5.60 29.78 -2.58
CA LYS A 69 -6.31 29.91 -1.30
C LYS A 69 -7.58 30.75 -1.49
N PRO A 70 -8.63 30.54 -0.69
CA PRO A 70 -9.81 31.40 -0.72
C PRO A 70 -9.41 32.88 -0.59
N GLY A 71 -9.78 33.70 -1.57
CA GLY A 71 -9.49 35.14 -1.58
C GLY A 71 -8.09 35.55 -2.06
N VAL A 72 -7.13 34.63 -2.20
CA VAL A 72 -5.78 34.94 -2.67
C VAL A 72 -5.35 33.93 -3.74
N LEU A 73 -5.14 34.44 -4.95
CA LEU A 73 -4.57 33.69 -6.07
C LEU A 73 -3.13 34.18 -6.30
N GLY A 74 -2.21 33.24 -6.49
CA GLY A 74 -0.84 33.53 -6.89
C GLY A 74 -0.75 34.24 -8.24
N SER A 75 0.38 34.90 -8.52
CA SER A 75 0.64 35.62 -9.77
C SER A 75 0.51 34.70 -11.00
N GLU A 76 1.14 33.52 -10.91
CA GLU A 76 0.91 32.29 -11.71
C GLU A 76 -0.54 32.20 -12.21
N THR A 77 -1.39 31.86 -11.26
CA THR A 77 -2.80 31.55 -11.47
C THR A 77 -3.60 32.74 -11.98
N ARG A 78 -3.33 33.96 -11.50
CA ARG A 78 -4.03 35.18 -11.95
C ARG A 78 -3.78 35.47 -13.43
N GLN A 79 -2.54 35.32 -13.88
CA GLN A 79 -2.17 35.53 -15.27
C GLN A 79 -2.83 34.49 -16.18
N CYS A 80 -2.82 33.21 -15.80
CA CYS A 80 -3.49 32.15 -16.56
C CYS A 80 -5.01 32.35 -16.66
N LEU A 81 -5.63 32.95 -15.64
CA LEU A 81 -7.05 33.25 -15.63
C LEU A 81 -7.41 34.59 -16.30
N GLY A 82 -6.41 35.37 -16.76
CA GLY A 82 -6.64 36.69 -17.34
C GLY A 82 -7.21 37.70 -16.34
N ILE A 83 -6.96 37.52 -15.05
CA ILE A 83 -7.39 38.41 -13.96
C ILE A 83 -6.18 39.23 -13.47
N GLY A 84 -5.46 39.80 -14.43
CA GLY A 84 -4.25 40.61 -14.24
C GLY A 84 -4.42 41.99 -14.81
#